data_AF-A0A3N4H4A0-F1
#
_entry.id   AF-A0A3N4H4A0-F1
#
_cell.length_a   1.000
_cell.length_b   1.000
_cell.length_c   1.000
_cell.angle_alpha   90.00
_cell.angle_beta   90.00
_cell.angle_gamma   90.00
#
_symmetry.space_group_name_H-M   'P 1'
#
loop_
_entity.id
_entity.type
_entity.pdbx_description
1 polymer ?
#
loop_
_entity_poly.entity_id
_entity_poly.type
_entity_poly.pdbx_seq_one_letter_code
_entity_poly.pdbx_strand_id
1 'polypeptide(L)'
;MKQVFTPLEQIDSFLENELGKKALKGLIRFIPEMEKEFERVKKAVPFPLTEEAKQKYIDFENINTELKKHILESGLLVAFDWENWLEGKEILDEIRPLSQTSSIKVCKMLTLIVRRDGSDFGYFDYHLRKGTLLSLLKNLSDNINKNSSSQTL
;
A
#
# COMPACT_ATOMS: atom_id res chain seq x y z
N MET A 1 16.31 -8.28 -6.69
CA MET A 1 15.17 -7.90 -7.56
C MET A 1 15.35 -6.46 -8.00
N LYS A 2 15.07 -6.13 -9.27
CA LYS A 2 15.21 -4.76 -9.79
C LYS A 2 13.93 -3.98 -9.51
N GLN A 3 14.03 -2.89 -8.76
CA GLN A 3 12.90 -2.00 -8.49
C GLN A 3 12.56 -1.18 -9.73
N VAL A 4 11.29 -1.07 -10.08
CA VAL A 4 10.81 -0.30 -11.22
C VAL A 4 10.17 0.99 -10.70
N PHE A 5 10.75 2.13 -11.06
CA PHE A 5 10.25 3.46 -10.73
C PHE A 5 9.67 4.14 -11.95
N THR A 6 8.49 4.73 -11.79
CA THR A 6 7.89 5.66 -12.73
C THR A 6 8.25 7.09 -12.32
N PRO A 7 8.68 7.98 -13.24
CA PRO A 7 8.87 9.39 -12.93
C PRO A 7 7.61 10.00 -12.33
N LEU A 8 7.73 10.90 -11.36
CA LEU A 8 6.57 11.47 -10.67
C LEU A 8 5.62 12.17 -11.64
N GLU A 9 6.15 12.80 -12.68
CA GLU A 9 5.41 13.52 -13.71
C GLU A 9 4.65 12.58 -14.66
N GLN A 10 4.99 11.29 -14.65
CA GLN A 10 4.41 10.27 -15.52
C GLN A 10 3.50 9.30 -14.77
N ILE A 11 3.37 9.41 -13.44
CA ILE A 11 2.60 8.42 -12.68
C ILE A 11 1.11 8.44 -13.04
N ASP A 12 0.52 9.61 -13.30
CA ASP A 12 -0.89 9.71 -13.67
C ASP A 12 -1.16 9.01 -15.01
N SER A 13 -0.35 9.33 -16.04
CA SER A 13 -0.48 8.70 -17.35
C SER A 13 -0.13 7.21 -17.31
N PHE A 14 0.78 6.80 -16.42
CA PHE A 14 1.06 5.40 -16.16
C PHE A 14 -0.17 4.67 -15.62
N LEU A 15 -0.83 5.22 -14.59
CA LEU A 15 -2.00 4.62 -13.94
C LEU A 15 -3.18 4.44 -14.90
N GLU A 16 -3.31 5.30 -15.90
CA GLU A 16 -4.38 5.25 -16.91
C GLU A 16 -4.13 4.26 -18.05
N ASN A 17 -2.87 3.92 -18.31
CA ASN A 17 -2.50 3.03 -19.41
C ASN A 17 -2.68 1.54 -19.04
N GLU A 18 -2.57 0.67 -20.04
CA GLU A 18 -2.79 -0.78 -19.86
C GLU A 18 -1.80 -1.44 -18.89
N LEU A 19 -0.55 -0.97 -18.84
CA LEU A 19 0.46 -1.49 -17.92
C LEU A 19 0.14 -1.07 -16.47
N GLY A 20 -0.24 0.19 -16.24
CA GLY A 20 -0.65 0.66 -14.92
C GLY A 20 -1.93 -0.03 -14.44
N LYS A 21 -2.95 -0.15 -15.28
CA LYS A 21 -4.17 -0.91 -14.97
C LYS A 21 -3.86 -2.37 -14.59
N LYS A 22 -2.96 -3.03 -15.34
CA LYS A 22 -2.51 -4.40 -15.03
C LYS A 22 -1.76 -4.46 -13.70
N ALA A 23 -0.86 -3.52 -13.44
CA ALA A 23 -0.13 -3.40 -12.19
C ALA A 23 -1.08 -3.24 -10.99
N LEU A 24 -2.07 -2.36 -11.11
CA LEU A 24 -3.10 -2.11 -10.10
C LEU A 24 -3.96 -3.34 -9.85
N LYS A 25 -4.45 -4.01 -10.90
CA LYS A 25 -5.22 -5.25 -10.77
C LYS A 25 -4.43 -6.33 -10.03
N GLY A 26 -3.12 -6.42 -10.30
CA GLY A 26 -2.22 -7.34 -9.62
C GLY A 26 -2.00 -7.01 -8.13
N LEU A 27 -2.10 -5.73 -7.72
CA LEU A 27 -2.09 -5.36 -6.30
C LEU A 27 -3.43 -5.59 -5.61
N ILE A 28 -4.52 -5.21 -6.26
CA ILE A 28 -5.87 -5.26 -5.67
C ILE A 28 -6.29 -6.70 -5.35
N ARG A 29 -5.74 -7.70 -6.06
CA ARG A 29 -5.97 -9.12 -5.77
C ARG A 29 -5.60 -9.54 -4.34
N PHE A 30 -4.67 -8.82 -3.69
CA PHE A 30 -4.25 -9.13 -2.32
C PHE A 30 -5.22 -8.57 -1.26
N ILE A 31 -6.08 -7.61 -1.61
CA ILE A 31 -7.02 -6.97 -0.66
C ILE A 31 -7.91 -8.03 0.05
N PRO A 32 -8.59 -8.95 -0.66
CA PRO A 32 -9.45 -9.93 0.00
C PRO A 32 -8.69 -10.88 0.92
N GLU A 33 -7.45 -11.23 0.56
CA GLU A 33 -6.60 -12.11 1.37
C GLU A 33 -6.16 -11.40 2.67
N MET A 34 -5.80 -10.12 2.58
CA MET A 34 -5.48 -9.28 3.73
C MET A 34 -6.68 -9.11 4.65
N GLU A 35 -7.85 -8.76 4.11
CA GLU A 35 -9.09 -8.60 4.89
C GLU A 35 -9.51 -9.89 5.60
N LYS A 36 -9.40 -11.04 4.91
CA LYS A 36 -9.69 -12.36 5.49
C LYS A 36 -8.81 -12.64 6.71
N GLU A 37 -7.54 -12.29 6.63
CA GLU A 37 -6.59 -12.53 7.72
C GLU A 37 -6.85 -11.62 8.93
N PHE A 38 -7.12 -10.33 8.70
CA PHE A 38 -7.54 -9.42 9.77
C PHE A 38 -8.82 -9.90 10.46
N GLU A 39 -9.81 -10.34 9.69
CA GLU A 39 -11.06 -10.88 10.24
C GLU A 39 -10.87 -12.23 10.96
N ARG A 40 -9.94 -13.08 10.50
CA ARG A 40 -9.56 -14.31 11.21
C ARG A 40 -9.05 -14.00 12.62
N VAL A 41 -8.10 -13.07 12.73
CA VAL A 41 -7.53 -12.67 14.03
C VAL A 41 -8.60 -12.05 14.93
N LYS A 42 -9.43 -11.17 14.38
CA LYS A 42 -10.54 -10.55 15.12
C LYS A 42 -11.54 -11.56 15.69
N LYS A 43 -11.81 -12.65 14.98
CA LYS A 43 -12.72 -13.73 15.43
C LYS A 43 -12.05 -14.72 16.38
N ALA A 44 -10.77 -15.01 16.17
CA ALA A 44 -10.03 -16.01 16.94
C ALA A 44 -9.62 -15.52 18.34
N VAL A 45 -9.58 -14.20 18.54
CA VAL A 45 -9.15 -13.59 19.79
C VAL A 45 -10.38 -13.13 20.60
N PRO A 46 -10.73 -13.83 21.70
CA PRO A 46 -11.97 -13.58 22.46
C PRO A 46 -11.89 -12.38 23.42
N PHE A 47 -10.79 -11.61 23.41
CA PHE A 47 -10.57 -10.49 24.32
C PHE A 47 -10.09 -9.25 23.55
N PRO A 48 -10.34 -8.03 24.06
CA PRO A 48 -9.79 -6.82 23.48
C PRO A 48 -8.26 -6.81 23.59
N LEU A 49 -7.58 -6.99 22.46
CA LEU A 49 -6.14 -6.82 22.35
C LEU A 49 -5.78 -5.38 21.96
N THR A 50 -4.62 -4.93 22.42
CA THR A 50 -3.97 -3.74 21.86
C THR A 50 -3.59 -4.00 20.39
N GLU A 51 -3.41 -2.95 19.60
CA GLU A 51 -3.05 -3.09 18.19
C GLU A 51 -1.70 -3.82 18.01
N GLU A 52 -0.74 -3.56 18.89
CA GLU A 52 0.57 -4.22 18.89
C GLU A 52 0.45 -5.72 19.16
N ALA A 53 -0.46 -6.11 20.06
CA ALA A 53 -0.71 -7.51 20.35
C ALA A 53 -1.39 -8.21 19.17
N LYS A 54 -2.34 -7.56 18.48
CA LYS A 54 -3.00 -8.12 17.27
C LYS A 54 -1.99 -8.43 16.17
N GLN A 55 -1.01 -7.57 15.95
CA GLN A 55 0.02 -7.75 14.92
C GLN A 55 0.82 -9.05 15.07
N LYS A 56 0.96 -9.57 16.30
CA LYS A 56 1.65 -10.84 16.58
C LYS A 56 0.85 -12.07 16.15
N TYR A 57 -0.48 -11.94 16.02
CA TYR A 57 -1.36 -13.05 15.62
C TYR A 57 -1.68 -13.08 14.13
N ILE A 58 -1.42 -11.97 13.44
CA ILE A 58 -1.55 -11.86 11.98
C ILE A 58 -0.46 -12.72 11.34
N ASP A 59 -0.82 -13.48 10.33
CA ASP A 59 0.13 -14.25 9.53
C ASP A 59 -0.02 -13.88 8.05
N PHE A 60 1.01 -13.20 7.55
CA PHE A 60 1.13 -12.81 6.15
C PHE A 60 2.33 -13.44 5.47
N GLU A 61 2.90 -14.54 5.99
CA GLU A 61 4.10 -15.15 5.41
C GLU A 61 3.93 -15.47 3.91
N ASN A 62 2.74 -15.96 3.52
CA ASN A 62 2.39 -16.26 2.13
C ASN A 62 2.09 -15.03 1.26
N ILE A 63 1.74 -13.89 1.86
CA ILE A 63 1.34 -12.67 1.13
C ILE A 63 2.50 -11.67 1.04
N ASN A 64 3.29 -11.53 2.10
CA ASN A 64 4.31 -10.49 2.23
C ASN A 64 5.29 -10.52 1.05
N THR A 65 5.89 -11.68 0.79
CA THR A 65 6.89 -11.84 -0.28
C THR A 65 6.30 -11.53 -1.66
N GLU A 66 5.12 -12.05 -1.97
CA GLU A 66 4.47 -11.81 -3.27
C GLU A 66 4.01 -10.37 -3.44
N LEU A 67 3.39 -9.78 -2.42
CA LEU A 67 2.92 -8.41 -2.43
C LEU A 67 4.09 -7.45 -2.60
N LYS A 68 5.16 -7.62 -1.81
CA LYS A 68 6.37 -6.81 -1.90
C LYS A 68 7.00 -6.93 -3.27
N LYS A 69 7.13 -8.15 -3.79
CA LYS A 69 7.63 -8.38 -5.15
C LYS A 69 6.79 -7.65 -6.20
N HIS A 70 5.48 -7.79 -6.13
CA HIS A 70 4.58 -7.13 -7.06
C HIS A 70 4.71 -5.61 -6.99
N ILE A 71 4.74 -5.01 -5.80
CA ILE A 71 4.98 -3.56 -5.63
C ILE A 71 6.29 -3.14 -6.30
N LEU A 72 7.38 -3.87 -6.05
CA LEU A 72 8.70 -3.56 -6.58
C LEU A 72 8.79 -3.64 -8.11
N GLU A 73 8.05 -4.55 -8.73
CA GLU A 73 8.11 -4.81 -10.17
C GLU A 73 6.99 -4.11 -10.96
N SER A 74 5.99 -3.55 -10.27
CA SER A 74 4.77 -3.02 -10.88
C SER A 74 4.94 -1.68 -11.62
N GLY A 75 5.99 -0.91 -11.33
CA GLY A 75 6.12 0.47 -11.80
C GLY A 75 5.29 1.49 -11.00
N LEU A 76 4.62 1.08 -9.91
CA LEU A 76 3.85 1.97 -9.05
C LEU A 76 4.71 2.76 -8.04
N LEU A 77 6.00 2.45 -7.97
CA LEU A 77 6.95 3.26 -7.20
C LEU A 77 7.28 4.53 -7.98
N VAL A 78 7.36 5.65 -7.29
CA VAL A 78 7.62 6.96 -7.90
C VAL A 78 8.96 7.53 -7.46
N ALA A 79 9.70 8.13 -8.39
CA ALA A 79 10.94 8.81 -8.06
C ALA A 79 10.63 10.22 -7.52
N PHE A 80 10.95 10.47 -6.25
CA PHE A 80 10.85 11.79 -5.62
C PHE A 80 11.79 11.88 -4.41
N ASP A 81 11.93 13.08 -3.84
CA ASP A 81 12.64 13.30 -2.58
C ASP A 81 11.83 12.76 -1.38
N TRP A 82 11.90 11.45 -1.19
CA TRP A 82 11.21 10.73 -0.13
C TRP A 82 11.85 10.98 1.24
N GLU A 83 13.14 11.31 1.29
CA GLU A 83 13.86 11.61 2.53
C GLU A 83 13.37 12.90 3.16
N ASN A 84 13.03 13.91 2.37
CA ASN A 84 12.52 15.19 2.88
C ASN A 84 10.99 15.32 2.87
N TRP A 85 10.27 14.27 2.48
CA TRP A 85 8.79 14.32 2.46
C TRP A 85 8.18 14.10 3.84
N LEU A 86 8.18 15.17 4.66
CA LEU A 86 7.69 15.17 6.04
C LEU A 86 6.24 14.71 6.15
N GLU A 87 5.36 15.18 5.28
CA GLU A 87 3.94 14.79 5.28
C GLU A 87 3.75 13.28 5.20
N GLY A 88 4.50 12.59 4.33
CA GLY A 88 4.38 11.13 4.18
C GLY A 88 4.83 10.38 5.43
N LYS A 89 5.90 10.87 6.08
CA LYS A 89 6.39 10.32 7.35
C LYS A 89 5.37 10.53 8.47
N GLU A 90 4.83 11.73 8.61
CA GLU A 90 3.77 12.05 9.58
C GLU A 90 2.55 11.14 9.42
N ILE A 91 2.16 10.79 8.20
CA ILE A 91 1.04 9.89 7.94
C ILE A 91 1.39 8.44 8.35
N LEU A 92 2.58 7.95 8.00
CA LEU A 92 3.00 6.58 8.37
C LEU A 92 3.19 6.42 9.89
N ASP A 93 3.66 7.48 10.55
CA ASP A 93 3.87 7.56 11.99
C ASP A 93 2.57 7.94 12.75
N GLU A 94 1.42 8.00 12.06
CA GLU A 94 0.08 8.30 12.59
C GLU A 94 -0.06 9.67 13.30
N ILE A 95 0.88 10.58 13.08
CA ILE A 95 0.80 11.98 13.50
C ILE A 95 -0.31 12.69 12.73
N ARG A 96 -0.51 12.29 11.45
CA ARG A 96 -1.54 12.83 10.56
C ARG A 96 -2.44 11.70 10.04
N PRO A 97 -3.77 11.88 9.97
CA PRO A 97 -4.65 10.87 9.40
C PRO A 97 -4.39 10.68 7.90
N LEU A 98 -4.51 9.43 7.44
CA LEU A 98 -4.61 9.11 6.03
C LEU A 98 -6.01 9.54 5.52
N SER A 99 -6.16 10.81 5.15
CA SER A 99 -7.36 11.31 4.49
C SER A 99 -7.51 10.72 3.08
N GLN A 100 -8.66 10.94 2.41
CA GLN A 100 -8.85 10.55 1.00
C GLN A 100 -7.67 11.08 0.17
N THR A 101 -6.77 10.15 -0.18
CA THR A 101 -5.47 10.47 -0.74
C THR A 101 -5.51 10.19 -2.23
N SER A 102 -4.96 11.11 -3.03
CA SER A 102 -4.86 10.91 -4.47
C SER A 102 -4.01 9.67 -4.79
N SER A 103 -4.24 9.05 -5.94
CA SER A 103 -3.47 7.89 -6.40
C SER A 103 -1.96 8.15 -6.41
N ILE A 104 -1.54 9.36 -6.79
CA ILE A 104 -0.15 9.82 -6.71
C ILE A 104 0.38 9.72 -5.28
N LYS A 105 -0.37 10.26 -4.32
CA LYS A 105 0.06 10.27 -2.91
C LYS A 105 0.16 8.85 -2.37
N VAL A 106 -0.76 7.96 -2.75
CA VAL A 106 -0.65 6.53 -2.42
C VAL A 106 0.63 5.91 -3.02
N CYS A 107 0.97 6.18 -4.29
CA CYS A 107 2.20 5.69 -4.92
C CYS A 107 3.47 6.21 -4.21
N LYS A 108 3.46 7.48 -3.78
CA LYS A 108 4.53 8.05 -2.95
C LYS A 108 4.64 7.34 -1.60
N MET A 109 3.53 7.01 -0.95
CA MET A 109 3.51 6.27 0.32
C MET A 109 4.06 4.84 0.16
N LEU A 110 3.65 4.12 -0.88
CA LEU A 110 4.21 2.79 -1.20
C LEU A 110 5.73 2.86 -1.40
N THR A 111 6.19 3.90 -2.11
CA THR A 111 7.62 4.16 -2.29
C THR A 111 8.32 4.41 -0.96
N LEU A 112 7.76 5.25 -0.09
CA LEU A 112 8.35 5.55 1.21
C LEU A 112 8.47 4.29 2.07
N ILE A 113 7.45 3.44 2.12
CA ILE A 113 7.47 2.17 2.87
C ILE A 113 8.58 1.25 2.34
N VAL A 114 8.64 1.04 1.02
CA VAL A 114 9.64 0.17 0.39
C VAL A 114 11.06 0.69 0.60
N ARG A 115 11.27 2.01 0.45
CA ARG A 115 12.58 2.64 0.60
C ARG A 115 13.05 2.55 2.05
N ARG A 116 12.18 2.86 3.00
CA ARG A 116 12.48 2.81 4.43
C ARG A 116 12.76 1.39 4.91
N ASP A 117 12.06 0.39 4.36
CA ASP A 117 12.36 -1.03 4.64
C ASP A 117 13.76 -1.46 4.20
N GLY A 118 14.35 -0.79 3.20
CA GLY A 118 15.75 -1.01 2.81
C GLY A 118 16.78 -0.52 3.84
N SER A 119 16.41 0.42 4.71
CA SER A 119 17.25 0.96 5.79
C SER A 119 16.84 0.47 7.18
N ASP A 120 15.58 0.10 7.36
CA ASP A 120 14.94 -0.31 8.60
C ASP A 120 14.23 -1.65 8.38
N PHE A 121 14.96 -2.74 8.62
CA PHE A 121 14.51 -4.08 8.27
C PHE A 121 13.21 -4.44 9.00
N GLY A 122 12.19 -4.82 8.24
CA GLY A 122 10.88 -5.20 8.77
C GLY A 122 9.86 -4.06 8.74
N TYR A 123 10.23 -2.86 8.29
CA TYR A 123 9.31 -1.74 8.15
C TYR A 123 8.13 -2.05 7.22
N PHE A 124 8.38 -2.79 6.13
CA PHE A 124 7.32 -3.25 5.23
C PHE A 124 6.35 -4.20 5.93
N ASP A 125 6.88 -5.19 6.64
CA ASP A 125 6.08 -6.20 7.36
C ASP A 125 5.27 -5.56 8.49
N TYR A 126 5.85 -4.59 9.20
CA TYR A 126 5.16 -3.78 10.19
C TYR A 126 3.93 -3.08 9.58
N HIS A 127 4.09 -2.34 8.48
CA HIS A 127 2.98 -1.66 7.82
C HIS A 127 1.97 -2.59 7.15
N LEU A 128 2.40 -3.80 6.78
CA LEU A 128 1.51 -4.86 6.32
C LEU A 128 0.61 -5.34 7.47
N ARG A 129 1.19 -5.74 8.60
CA ARG A 129 0.47 -6.23 9.78
C ARG A 129 -0.37 -5.15 10.46
N LYS A 130 0.05 -3.90 10.39
CA LYS A 130 -0.71 -2.74 10.89
C LYS A 130 -1.93 -2.42 10.04
N GLY A 131 -2.02 -2.94 8.82
CA GLY A 131 -3.09 -2.64 7.88
C GLY A 131 -2.93 -1.32 7.12
N THR A 132 -1.78 -0.63 7.27
CA THR A 132 -1.47 0.57 6.50
C THR A 132 -1.46 0.26 5.00
N LEU A 133 -0.82 -0.84 4.59
CA LEU A 133 -0.81 -1.26 3.18
C LEU A 133 -2.23 -1.57 2.68
N LEU A 134 -3.08 -2.21 3.49
CA LEU A 134 -4.48 -2.48 3.11
C LEU A 134 -5.22 -1.17 2.83
N SER A 135 -5.10 -0.20 3.74
CA SER A 135 -5.73 1.11 3.60
C SER A 135 -5.26 1.86 2.35
N LEU A 136 -3.96 1.79 2.04
CA LEU A 136 -3.40 2.39 0.82
C LEU A 136 -3.96 1.72 -0.45
N LEU A 137 -4.01 0.38 -0.50
CA LEU A 137 -4.52 -0.36 -1.65
C LEU A 137 -6.02 -0.12 -1.88
N LYS A 138 -6.82 -0.03 -0.80
CA LYS A 138 -8.24 0.31 -0.90
C LYS A 138 -8.46 1.72 -1.45
N ASN A 139 -7.73 2.72 -0.95
CA ASN A 139 -7.79 4.08 -1.50
C ASN A 139 -7.44 4.10 -3.00
N LEU A 140 -6.41 3.34 -3.40
CA LEU A 140 -6.02 3.25 -4.79
C LEU A 140 -7.12 2.60 -5.65
N SER A 141 -7.73 1.53 -5.17
CA SER A 141 -8.87 0.86 -5.82
C SER A 141 -10.08 1.79 -5.96
N ASP A 142 -10.42 2.54 -4.92
CA ASP A 142 -11.57 3.45 -4.90
C ASP A 142 -11.39 4.60 -5.89
N ASN A 143 -10.18 5.16 -5.99
CA ASN A 143 -9.88 6.23 -6.94
C ASN A 143 -10.01 5.76 -8.39
N ILE A 144 -9.63 4.51 -8.70
CA ILE A 144 -9.78 3.92 -10.04
C ILE A 144 -11.26 3.76 -10.40
N ASN A 145 -12.06 3.24 -9.46
CA ASN A 145 -13.49 3.02 -9.68
C ASN A 145 -14.26 4.33 -9.88
N LYS A 146 -13.88 5.39 -9.15
CA LYS A 146 -14.44 6.74 -9.32
C LYS A 146 -14.11 7.30 -10.72
N ASN A 147 -12.85 7.23 -11.14
CA ASN A 147 -12.44 7.73 -12.46
C ASN A 147 -13.11 6.97 -13.62
N SER A 148 -13.41 5.69 -13.44
CA SER A 148 -14.13 4.88 -14.44
C SER A 148 -15.61 5.24 -14.56
N SER A 149 -16.20 5.83 -13.50
CA SER A 149 -17.62 6.21 -13.45
C SER A 149 -17.86 7.65 -13.92
N SER A 150 -16.82 8.50 -13.92
CA SER A 150 -16.88 9.89 -14.40
C SER A 150 -16.70 10.03 -15.93
N GLN A 151 -16.41 8.95 -16.66
CA GLN A 151 -16.26 8.95 -18.12
C GLN A 151 -17.54 8.49 -18.86
N THR A 152 -18.65 8.27 -18.16
CA THR A 152 -19.93 7.75 -18.72
C THR A 152 -21.04 8.80 -18.83
N LEU A 153 -20.71 10.10 -18.80
CA LEU A 153 -21.65 11.21 -18.94
C LEU A 153 -21.27 12.14 -20.10
#